data_AF-A0AAW4V611-F1
#
_entry.id   AF-A0AAW4V611-F1
#
_cell.length_a   1.000
_cell.length_b   1.000
_cell.length_c   1.000
_cell.angle_alpha   90.00
_cell.angle_beta   90.00
_cell.angle_gamma   90.00
#
_symmetry.space_group_name_H-M   'P 1'
#
loop_
_entity.id
_entity.type
_entity.pdbx_description
1 polymer ?
#
loop_
_entity_poly.entity_id
_entity_poly.type
_entity_poly.pdbx_seq_one_letter_code
_entity_poly.pdbx_strand_id
1 'polypeptide(L)'
;GLSREESAFYFRFETASGPLVIHKPQQNVYIDGGPGSGKSESWIKGIIYQCAERNYAGFVYDWEGDPTKDKSPILSRIAYGSIEHFRNKGMETPRFAYINFVDMSRTVRVNVLSPQYMSKGNESLFIRNIIMTLMKNLEASWKEKTDFWANNAINYVYSIAYKCFKERKLGICTLPHVIALALSDSNLVFHWLSEDPEIALNMSSMLTAWKLGAQQQTAGAVSSAQTPLVLLNNKYIFWVLSPLPEEEFSLDITNKEHPTLLCVGNAPTIKEAVSPAISCIGSVLMSQMNNPGKATSIFMVDEFPTILLQGIDTFIGTARKHNVATILAVQDFNQAVRDYGEKSANILKASCGTQAYGMTGNEKTAKDIENLLGEKKEAQESYSHQAGGNNSVTESLQKEKVLKARDIAGQAAGHFIGKIAGGKPPFFSVQMDMCRFEEKEIPRFSLPVKLGNGKEEMELEILEEIIQQNYIKIIEDVNAILKKIEDKLKEKSAVPPTGTHKTEQKIIR
;
A
#
# COMPACT_ATOMS: atom_id res chain seq x y z
N GLY A 1 -12.73 -9.44 30.37
CA GLY A 1 -13.88 -8.54 30.65
C GLY A 1 -13.97 -7.49 29.57
N LEU A 2 -15.08 -6.75 29.44
CA LEU A 2 -15.24 -5.73 28.39
C LEU A 2 -14.90 -4.34 28.91
N SER A 3 -14.07 -3.60 28.17
CA SER A 3 -13.77 -2.19 28.45
C SER A 3 -14.99 -1.31 28.19
N ARG A 4 -15.25 -0.33 29.07
CA ARG A 4 -16.34 0.66 28.94
C ARG A 4 -15.86 2.09 28.70
N GLU A 5 -14.59 2.25 28.35
CA GLU A 5 -14.02 3.56 28.02
C GLU A 5 -14.58 4.06 26.68
N GLU A 6 -14.72 5.37 26.54
CA GLU A 6 -15.30 6.02 25.36
C GLU A 6 -14.34 7.08 24.80
N SER A 7 -14.45 7.36 23.50
CA SER A 7 -13.76 8.49 22.86
C SER A 7 -14.49 8.90 21.59
N ALA A 8 -14.16 10.08 21.04
CA ALA A 8 -14.76 10.57 19.80
C ALA A 8 -14.40 9.73 18.56
N PHE A 9 -13.23 9.07 18.58
CA PHE A 9 -12.81 8.15 17.53
C PHE A 9 -12.82 6.73 18.07
N TYR A 10 -13.81 5.94 17.68
CA TYR A 10 -14.00 4.59 18.22
C TYR A 10 -14.62 3.65 17.19
N PHE A 11 -14.47 2.35 17.45
CA PHE A 11 -15.26 1.29 16.83
C PHE A 11 -15.96 0.48 17.91
N ARG A 12 -17.19 0.06 17.64
CA ARG A 12 -18.01 -0.76 18.52
C ARG A 12 -18.48 -2.00 17.78
N PHE A 13 -18.33 -3.15 18.43
CA PHE A 13 -18.75 -4.45 17.90
C PHE A 13 -19.67 -5.12 18.90
N GLU A 14 -20.75 -5.72 18.40
CA GLU A 14 -21.66 -6.47 19.25
C GLU A 14 -21.11 -7.89 19.45
N THR A 15 -21.27 -8.40 20.67
CA THR A 15 -20.77 -9.72 21.08
C THR A 15 -21.79 -10.36 22.01
N ALA A 16 -21.72 -11.68 22.15
CA ALA A 16 -22.59 -12.44 23.06
C ALA A 16 -22.54 -11.96 24.52
N SER A 17 -21.45 -11.29 24.93
CA SER A 17 -21.23 -10.79 26.30
C SER A 17 -21.47 -9.28 26.44
N GLY A 18 -22.00 -8.61 25.41
CA GLY A 18 -22.18 -7.16 25.33
C GLY A 18 -21.18 -6.48 24.38
N PRO A 19 -21.28 -5.16 24.18
CA PRO A 19 -20.50 -4.47 23.17
C PRO A 19 -19.01 -4.39 23.52
N LEU A 20 -18.15 -4.77 22.57
CA LEU A 20 -16.71 -4.54 22.63
C LEU A 20 -16.38 -3.22 21.93
N VAL A 21 -15.76 -2.29 22.68
CA VAL A 21 -15.40 -0.95 22.17
C VAL A 21 -13.90 -0.82 22.04
N ILE A 22 -13.42 -0.51 20.82
CA ILE A 22 -12.09 0.02 20.57
C ILE A 22 -12.18 1.55 20.69
N HIS A 23 -11.90 2.08 21.88
CA HIS A 23 -11.98 3.52 22.17
C HIS A 23 -10.73 4.31 21.78
N LYS A 24 -9.62 3.63 21.44
CA LYS A 24 -8.38 4.26 20.98
C LYS A 24 -7.81 3.58 19.72
N PRO A 25 -8.59 3.54 18.61
CA PRO A 25 -8.18 2.86 17.38
C PRO A 25 -6.92 3.45 16.74
N GLN A 26 -6.61 4.73 16.99
CA GLN A 26 -5.35 5.39 16.59
C GLN A 26 -4.10 4.81 17.28
N GLN A 27 -4.25 3.89 18.25
CA GLN A 27 -3.13 3.04 18.71
C GLN A 27 -2.92 1.80 17.85
N ASN A 28 -3.55 1.75 16.68
CA ASN A 28 -3.50 0.69 15.70
C ASN A 28 -4.13 -0.62 16.18
N VAL A 29 -4.64 -1.38 15.22
CA VAL A 29 -5.38 -2.61 15.44
C VAL A 29 -4.72 -3.72 14.64
N TYR A 30 -4.27 -4.77 15.32
CA TYR A 30 -3.76 -5.98 14.69
C TYR A 30 -4.80 -7.09 14.83
N ILE A 31 -5.17 -7.72 13.71
CA ILE A 31 -6.16 -8.80 13.67
C ILE A 31 -5.50 -10.02 13.04
N ASP A 32 -5.34 -11.09 13.81
CA ASP A 32 -4.67 -12.32 13.38
C ASP A 32 -5.62 -13.49 13.53
N GLY A 33 -5.73 -14.30 12.49
CA GLY A 33 -6.56 -15.49 12.53
C GLY A 33 -6.51 -16.19 11.19
N GLY A 34 -6.43 -17.51 11.19
CA GLY A 34 -6.40 -18.32 9.98
C GLY A 34 -7.65 -18.15 9.11
N PRO A 35 -7.64 -18.72 7.90
CA PRO A 35 -8.84 -18.83 7.06
C PRO A 35 -10.03 -19.39 7.85
N GLY A 36 -11.22 -18.82 7.67
CA GLY A 36 -12.43 -19.27 8.38
C GLY A 36 -12.56 -18.83 9.84
N SER A 37 -11.59 -18.12 10.41
CA SER A 37 -11.67 -17.59 11.79
C SER A 37 -12.73 -16.50 11.99
N GLY A 38 -13.28 -15.95 10.92
CA GLY A 38 -14.33 -14.92 10.97
C GLY A 38 -13.81 -13.47 11.02
N LYS A 39 -12.52 -13.21 10.69
CA LYS A 39 -11.94 -11.84 10.67
C LYS A 39 -12.80 -10.84 9.89
N SER A 40 -13.14 -11.19 8.65
CA SER A 40 -13.86 -10.28 7.75
C SER A 40 -15.27 -9.99 8.27
N GLU A 41 -16.01 -11.02 8.68
CA GLU A 41 -17.39 -10.90 9.20
C GLU A 41 -17.48 -10.26 10.59
N SER A 42 -16.45 -10.39 11.43
CA SER A 42 -16.47 -9.92 12.83
C SER A 42 -15.83 -8.55 13.02
N TRP A 43 -14.88 -8.16 12.16
CA TRP A 43 -14.10 -6.94 12.32
C TRP A 43 -14.11 -6.07 11.07
N ILE A 44 -13.59 -6.59 9.95
CA ILE A 44 -13.23 -5.78 8.77
C ILE A 44 -14.47 -5.11 8.17
N LYS A 45 -15.53 -5.88 7.91
CA LYS A 45 -16.78 -5.35 7.35
C LYS A 45 -17.45 -4.35 8.31
N GLY A 46 -17.41 -4.63 9.62
CA GLY A 46 -17.95 -3.75 10.64
C GLY A 46 -17.20 -2.43 10.78
N ILE A 47 -15.87 -2.44 10.60
CA ILE A 47 -15.05 -1.22 10.56
C ILE A 47 -15.46 -0.36 9.37
N ILE A 48 -15.57 -0.95 8.18
CA ILE A 48 -15.97 -0.25 6.96
C ILE A 48 -17.37 0.38 7.11
N TYR A 49 -18.33 -0.39 7.60
CA TYR A 49 -19.69 0.09 7.86
C TYR A 49 -19.69 1.29 8.83
N GLN A 50 -18.91 1.20 9.90
CA GLN A 50 -18.79 2.27 10.89
C GLN A 50 -18.06 3.50 10.36
N CYS A 51 -17.13 3.35 9.42
CA CYS A 51 -16.51 4.47 8.71
C CYS A 51 -17.54 5.24 7.87
N ALA A 52 -18.42 4.53 7.17
CA ALA A 52 -19.52 5.14 6.45
C ALA A 52 -20.50 5.85 7.39
N GLU A 53 -20.85 5.23 8.53
CA GLU A 53 -21.75 5.79 9.55
C GLU A 53 -21.23 7.09 10.18
N ARG A 54 -19.91 7.17 10.43
CA ARG A 54 -19.27 8.24 11.22
C ARG A 54 -18.48 9.26 10.39
N ASN A 55 -18.63 9.24 9.06
CA ASN A 55 -17.88 10.10 8.16
C ASN A 55 -16.35 9.98 8.32
N TYR A 56 -15.84 8.76 8.54
CA TYR A 56 -14.40 8.52 8.61
C TYR A 56 -13.86 8.30 7.20
N ALA A 57 -12.87 9.11 6.82
CA ALA A 57 -12.10 8.90 5.60
C ALA A 57 -11.20 7.66 5.74
N GLY A 58 -10.57 7.23 4.66
CA GLY A 58 -9.50 6.23 4.80
C GLY A 58 -9.22 5.42 3.57
N PHE A 59 -8.17 4.62 3.70
CA PHE A 59 -7.71 3.67 2.71
C PHE A 59 -8.13 2.26 3.11
N VAL A 60 -8.73 1.53 2.17
CA VAL A 60 -9.12 0.13 2.30
C VAL A 60 -8.44 -0.67 1.19
N TYR A 61 -7.48 -1.50 1.55
CA TYR A 61 -6.89 -2.46 0.62
C TYR A 61 -7.70 -3.77 0.63
N ASP A 62 -8.25 -4.10 -0.54
CA ASP A 62 -9.07 -5.28 -0.78
C ASP A 62 -8.25 -6.29 -1.62
N TRP A 63 -7.71 -7.33 -0.96
CA TRP A 63 -6.87 -8.32 -1.61
C TRP A 63 -7.61 -9.07 -2.73
N GLU A 64 -8.88 -9.39 -2.50
CA GLU A 64 -9.78 -10.01 -3.47
C GLU A 64 -10.70 -8.96 -4.09
N GLY A 65 -10.07 -7.90 -4.60
CA GLY A 65 -10.76 -6.72 -5.11
C GLY A 65 -10.94 -6.69 -6.62
N ASP A 66 -11.17 -7.83 -7.28
CA ASP A 66 -11.39 -7.95 -8.73
C ASP A 66 -12.90 -7.88 -9.07
N PRO A 67 -13.39 -6.74 -9.62
CA PRO A 67 -14.82 -6.53 -9.87
C PRO A 67 -15.40 -7.40 -10.99
N THR A 68 -14.57 -8.21 -11.66
CA THR A 68 -15.03 -9.16 -12.67
C THR A 68 -15.40 -10.54 -12.10
N LYS A 69 -15.06 -10.80 -10.82
CA LYS A 69 -15.37 -12.07 -10.16
C LYS A 69 -16.71 -12.01 -9.44
N ASP A 70 -17.39 -13.14 -9.37
CA ASP A 70 -18.64 -13.26 -8.61
C ASP A 70 -18.41 -12.84 -7.14
N LYS A 71 -19.27 -11.95 -6.64
CA LYS A 71 -19.24 -11.39 -5.26
C LYS A 71 -17.98 -10.62 -4.86
N SER A 72 -17.12 -10.25 -5.82
CA SER A 72 -15.96 -9.39 -5.61
C SER A 72 -16.19 -8.02 -6.28
N PRO A 73 -15.55 -6.92 -5.84
CA PRO A 73 -14.72 -6.74 -4.65
C PRO A 73 -15.54 -6.72 -3.35
N ILE A 74 -15.26 -7.62 -2.40
CA ILE A 74 -16.11 -7.80 -1.20
C ILE A 74 -16.11 -6.53 -0.35
N LEU A 75 -14.92 -6.02 0.01
CA LEU A 75 -14.81 -4.90 0.93
C LEU A 75 -15.24 -3.60 0.26
N SER A 76 -14.93 -3.45 -1.03
CA SER A 76 -15.26 -2.25 -1.79
C SER A 76 -16.77 -2.11 -2.03
N ARG A 77 -17.50 -3.23 -2.28
CA ARG A 77 -18.97 -3.26 -2.36
C ARG A 77 -19.64 -2.89 -1.04
N ILE A 78 -19.04 -3.32 0.07
CA ILE A 78 -19.53 -2.98 1.42
C ILE A 78 -19.30 -1.50 1.73
N ALA A 79 -18.13 -0.96 1.37
CA ALA A 79 -17.84 0.45 1.53
C ALA A 79 -18.85 1.30 0.74
N TYR A 80 -19.06 0.98 -0.54
CA TYR A 80 -20.03 1.68 -1.37
C TYR A 80 -21.47 1.53 -0.85
N GLY A 81 -21.91 0.30 -0.55
CA GLY A 81 -23.25 0.02 -0.05
C GLY A 81 -23.57 0.72 1.26
N SER A 82 -22.63 0.71 2.21
CA SER A 82 -22.77 1.37 3.51
C SER A 82 -22.82 2.89 3.37
N ILE A 83 -21.99 3.48 2.51
CA ILE A 83 -22.03 4.93 2.21
C ILE A 83 -23.40 5.31 1.63
N GLU A 84 -23.89 4.57 0.63
CA GLU A 84 -25.21 4.82 0.03
C GLU A 84 -26.34 4.67 1.05
N HIS A 85 -26.27 3.66 1.91
CA HIS A 85 -27.27 3.43 2.95
C HIS A 85 -27.41 4.62 3.89
N PHE A 86 -26.30 5.13 4.44
CA PHE A 86 -26.33 6.26 5.36
C PHE A 86 -26.62 7.58 4.67
N ARG A 87 -26.16 7.77 3.43
CA ARG A 87 -26.52 8.94 2.63
C ARG A 87 -28.03 9.01 2.39
N ASN A 88 -28.68 7.89 2.10
CA ASN A 88 -30.13 7.82 1.93
C ASN A 88 -30.91 8.10 3.23
N LYS A 89 -30.26 7.99 4.40
CA LYS A 89 -30.80 8.39 5.70
C LYS A 89 -30.55 9.88 6.02
N GLY A 90 -29.94 10.64 5.12
CA GLY A 90 -29.60 12.06 5.33
C GLY A 90 -28.40 12.28 6.25
N MET A 91 -27.57 11.26 6.48
CA MET A 91 -26.35 11.40 7.28
C MET A 91 -25.18 11.88 6.41
N GLU A 92 -24.26 12.61 7.03
CA GLU A 92 -22.98 12.95 6.39
C GLU A 92 -22.11 11.69 6.28
N THR A 93 -21.60 11.42 5.08
CA THR A 93 -20.82 10.21 4.75
C THR A 93 -19.57 10.59 3.99
N PRO A 94 -18.49 9.79 4.04
CA PRO A 94 -17.34 10.05 3.21
C PRO A 94 -17.71 9.85 1.73
N ARG A 95 -16.98 10.50 0.83
CA ARG A 95 -17.02 10.18 -0.59
C ARG A 95 -16.49 8.77 -0.81
N PHE A 96 -16.98 8.11 -1.85
CA PHE A 96 -16.47 6.81 -2.27
C PHE A 96 -15.54 6.99 -3.47
N ALA A 97 -14.41 6.30 -3.46
CA ALA A 97 -13.54 6.15 -4.62
C ALA A 97 -13.02 4.72 -4.68
N TYR A 98 -12.77 4.23 -5.90
CA TYR A 98 -12.30 2.88 -6.13
C TYR A 98 -11.23 2.85 -7.20
N ILE A 99 -10.10 2.20 -6.90
CA ILE A 99 -9.03 1.93 -7.86
C ILE A 99 -8.92 0.42 -8.04
N ASN A 100 -8.94 -0.01 -9.29
CA ASN A 100 -8.64 -1.38 -9.70
C ASN A 100 -7.92 -1.36 -11.06
N PHE A 101 -7.29 -2.48 -11.41
CA PHE A 101 -6.49 -2.62 -12.64
C PHE A 101 -7.10 -3.62 -13.65
N VAL A 102 -8.36 -4.04 -13.45
CA VAL A 102 -9.02 -5.07 -14.26
C VAL A 102 -10.18 -4.48 -15.07
N ASP A 103 -10.96 -3.58 -14.46
CA ASP A 103 -12.12 -2.93 -15.05
C ASP A 103 -11.99 -1.40 -14.99
N MET A 104 -11.67 -0.83 -16.14
CA MET A 104 -11.43 0.61 -16.31
C MET A 104 -12.72 1.44 -16.21
N SER A 105 -13.90 0.83 -16.34
CA SER A 105 -15.19 1.52 -16.20
C SER A 105 -15.55 1.83 -14.75
N ARG A 106 -14.84 1.23 -13.79
CA ARG A 106 -15.08 1.33 -12.34
C ARG A 106 -13.83 1.80 -11.57
N THR A 107 -12.88 2.45 -12.24
CA THR A 107 -11.61 2.84 -11.61
C THR A 107 -11.39 4.35 -11.73
N VAL A 108 -11.01 5.00 -10.63
CA VAL A 108 -10.42 6.34 -10.72
C VAL A 108 -8.97 6.24 -11.17
N ARG A 109 -8.50 7.29 -11.86
CA ARG A 109 -7.10 7.42 -12.29
C ARG A 109 -6.37 8.30 -11.27
N VAL A 110 -5.04 8.16 -11.13
CA VAL A 110 -4.23 8.89 -10.13
C VAL A 110 -2.79 9.10 -10.61
N ASN A 111 -2.16 10.24 -10.28
CA ASN A 111 -0.73 10.47 -10.56
C ASN A 111 0.09 10.39 -9.28
N VAL A 112 0.80 9.28 -9.05
CA VAL A 112 1.65 9.12 -7.87
C VAL A 112 2.89 10.04 -7.86
N LEU A 113 3.21 10.68 -8.98
CA LEU A 113 4.27 11.68 -9.12
C LEU A 113 3.74 13.11 -9.21
N SER A 114 2.45 13.34 -8.89
CA SER A 114 1.87 14.68 -8.91
C SER A 114 2.63 15.64 -7.98
N PRO A 115 3.00 16.84 -8.45
CA PRO A 115 3.59 17.88 -7.60
C PRO A 115 2.70 18.29 -6.42
N GLN A 116 1.39 18.04 -6.45
CA GLN A 116 0.46 18.45 -5.39
C GLN A 116 0.70 17.73 -4.04
N TYR A 117 1.39 16.59 -4.08
CA TYR A 117 1.75 15.82 -2.89
C TYR A 117 3.14 16.19 -2.34
N MET A 118 3.89 17.05 -3.04
CA MET A 118 5.28 17.33 -2.73
C MET A 118 5.44 18.65 -1.98
N SER A 119 6.02 18.59 -0.79
CA SER A 119 6.42 19.79 -0.05
C SER A 119 7.60 20.48 -0.74
N LYS A 120 7.56 21.81 -0.81
CA LYS A 120 8.61 22.64 -1.41
C LYS A 120 9.98 22.33 -0.80
N GLY A 121 10.95 21.98 -1.64
CA GLY A 121 12.32 21.62 -1.24
C GLY A 121 12.54 20.13 -0.94
N ASN A 122 11.48 19.31 -0.90
CA ASN A 122 11.55 17.87 -0.65
C ASN A 122 11.14 17.02 -1.86
N GLU A 123 10.97 17.62 -3.04
CA GLU A 123 10.44 16.97 -4.23
C GLU A 123 11.33 15.80 -4.68
N SER A 124 12.64 16.00 -4.68
CA SER A 124 13.64 14.96 -4.96
C SER A 124 13.50 13.75 -4.02
N LEU A 125 13.33 13.98 -2.72
CA LEU A 125 13.18 12.91 -1.72
C LEU A 125 11.86 12.17 -1.88
N PHE A 126 10.77 12.89 -2.14
CA PHE A 126 9.47 12.28 -2.40
C PHE A 126 9.51 11.37 -3.63
N ILE A 127 10.03 11.86 -4.75
CA ILE A 127 10.17 11.08 -5.99
C ILE A 127 11.07 9.86 -5.74
N ARG A 128 12.19 10.03 -5.03
CA ARG A 128 13.06 8.92 -4.65
C ARG A 128 12.31 7.85 -3.86
N ASN A 129 11.46 8.23 -2.89
CA ASN A 129 10.67 7.28 -2.11
C ASN A 129 9.67 6.51 -2.98
N ILE A 130 9.00 7.17 -3.93
CA ILE A 130 8.08 6.51 -4.86
C ILE A 130 8.83 5.52 -5.75
N ILE A 131 9.97 5.91 -6.32
CA ILE A 131 10.77 5.01 -7.18
C ILE A 131 11.39 3.86 -6.38
N MET A 132 11.88 4.10 -5.16
CA MET A 132 12.34 3.02 -4.29
C MET A 132 11.21 2.03 -3.97
N THR A 133 10.00 2.54 -3.71
CA THR A 133 8.81 1.71 -3.48
C THR A 133 8.52 0.84 -4.69
N LEU A 134 8.49 1.44 -5.89
CA LEU A 134 8.23 0.75 -7.14
C LEU A 134 9.23 -0.38 -7.38
N MET A 135 10.52 -0.05 -7.37
CA MET A 135 11.58 -0.97 -7.75
C MET A 135 11.74 -2.12 -6.76
N LYS A 136 11.62 -1.88 -5.44
CA LYS A 136 11.65 -2.94 -4.42
C LYS A 136 10.40 -3.83 -4.43
N ASN A 137 9.29 -3.32 -4.94
CA ASN A 137 8.09 -4.14 -5.14
C ASN A 137 8.21 -5.02 -6.38
N LEU A 138 8.84 -4.52 -7.45
CA LEU A 138 9.07 -5.30 -8.66
C LEU A 138 10.15 -6.37 -8.47
N GLU A 139 11.18 -6.10 -7.68
CA GLU A 139 12.27 -7.04 -7.44
C GLU A 139 12.40 -7.36 -5.94
N ALA A 140 11.83 -8.49 -5.54
CA ALA A 140 11.73 -8.87 -4.14
C ALA A 140 13.09 -9.12 -3.48
N SER A 141 14.11 -9.51 -4.23
CA SER A 141 15.46 -9.73 -3.70
C SER A 141 16.10 -8.43 -3.15
N TRP A 142 15.69 -7.27 -3.66
CA TRP A 142 16.21 -5.96 -3.24
C TRP A 142 15.70 -5.51 -1.87
N LYS A 143 14.79 -6.28 -1.26
CA LYS A 143 14.25 -6.05 0.09
C LYS A 143 15.29 -6.30 1.18
N GLU A 144 16.03 -7.40 1.08
CA GLU A 144 16.99 -7.85 2.11
C GLU A 144 18.40 -7.32 1.86
N LYS A 145 18.79 -7.19 0.59
CA LYS A 145 20.09 -6.64 0.17
C LYS A 145 19.91 -5.74 -1.04
N THR A 146 20.06 -4.44 -0.83
CA THR A 146 20.20 -3.49 -1.93
C THR A 146 21.67 -3.49 -2.34
N ASP A 147 22.03 -4.39 -3.25
CA ASP A 147 23.39 -4.52 -3.75
C ASP A 147 23.76 -3.36 -4.71
N PHE A 148 24.97 -3.41 -5.27
CA PHE A 148 25.44 -2.37 -6.18
C PHE A 148 24.52 -2.21 -7.40
N TRP A 149 23.99 -3.31 -7.94
CA TRP A 149 23.12 -3.28 -9.12
C TRP A 149 21.75 -2.70 -8.80
N ALA A 150 21.14 -3.10 -7.68
CA ALA A 150 19.88 -2.55 -7.19
C ALA A 150 19.96 -1.03 -6.98
N ASN A 151 21.04 -0.54 -6.34
CA ASN A 151 21.21 0.90 -6.11
C ASN A 151 21.34 1.69 -7.41
N ASN A 152 22.11 1.19 -8.39
CA ASN A 152 22.25 1.88 -9.67
C ASN A 152 20.96 1.83 -10.50
N ALA A 153 20.25 0.69 -10.51
CA ALA A 153 18.96 0.56 -11.18
C ALA A 153 17.91 1.53 -10.60
N ILE A 154 17.79 1.59 -9.27
CA ILE A 154 16.93 2.56 -8.58
C ILE A 154 17.33 3.99 -8.93
N ASN A 155 18.63 4.30 -8.91
CA ASN A 155 19.12 5.66 -9.20
C ASN A 155 18.86 6.08 -10.66
N TYR A 156 18.95 5.15 -11.62
CA TYR A 156 18.61 5.38 -13.02
C TYR A 156 17.13 5.79 -13.18
N VAL A 157 16.22 4.97 -12.64
CA VAL A 157 14.77 5.24 -12.71
C VAL A 157 14.40 6.51 -11.93
N TYR A 158 15.03 6.74 -10.77
CA TYR A 158 14.86 7.96 -9.98
C TYR A 158 15.26 9.20 -10.78
N SER A 159 16.39 9.13 -11.50
CA SER A 159 16.89 10.26 -12.27
C SER A 159 15.97 10.61 -13.43
N ILE A 160 15.41 9.60 -14.11
CA ILE A 160 14.36 9.77 -15.13
C ILE A 160 13.13 10.44 -14.52
N ALA A 161 12.62 9.94 -13.40
CA ALA A 161 11.46 10.49 -12.72
C ALA A 161 11.68 11.95 -12.28
N TYR A 162 12.87 12.25 -11.74
CA TYR A 162 13.20 13.60 -11.31
C TYR A 162 13.36 14.56 -12.49
N LYS A 163 13.93 14.09 -13.61
CA LYS A 163 13.99 14.86 -14.86
C LYS A 163 12.58 15.15 -15.40
N CYS A 164 11.68 14.16 -15.40
CA CYS A 164 10.28 14.33 -15.77
C CYS A 164 9.58 15.38 -14.89
N PHE A 165 9.87 15.40 -13.59
CA PHE A 165 9.37 16.43 -12.67
C PHE A 165 9.92 17.83 -12.98
N LYS A 166 11.22 17.95 -13.26
CA LYS A 166 11.82 19.24 -13.66
C LYS A 166 11.22 19.77 -14.97
N GLU A 167 10.92 18.88 -15.90
CA GLU A 167 10.31 19.18 -17.21
C GLU A 167 8.78 19.01 -17.23
N ARG A 168 8.12 18.97 -16.07
CA ARG A 168 6.68 18.69 -15.92
C ARG A 168 5.74 19.56 -16.75
N LYS A 169 6.19 20.74 -17.20
CA LYS A 169 5.46 21.60 -18.13
C LYS A 169 5.15 20.93 -19.47
N LEU A 170 5.90 19.87 -19.81
CA LEU A 170 5.66 19.03 -20.99
C LEU A 170 4.54 17.99 -20.77
N GLY A 171 3.96 17.88 -19.57
CA GLY A 171 2.92 16.89 -19.27
C GLY A 171 3.45 15.48 -18.98
N ILE A 172 4.76 15.32 -18.84
CA ILE A 172 5.44 14.01 -18.73
C ILE A 172 5.70 13.54 -17.30
N CYS A 173 5.25 14.28 -16.29
CA CYS A 173 5.51 13.95 -14.88
C CYS A 173 4.51 12.90 -14.38
N THR A 174 4.47 11.73 -15.02
CA THR A 174 3.64 10.60 -14.62
C THR A 174 4.46 9.31 -14.65
N LEU A 175 4.05 8.32 -13.85
CA LEU A 175 4.79 7.05 -13.79
C LEU A 175 4.89 6.34 -15.16
N PRO A 176 3.84 6.32 -16.00
CA PRO A 176 3.92 5.75 -17.35
C PRO A 176 5.00 6.37 -18.25
N HIS A 177 5.17 7.70 -18.23
CA HIS A 177 6.28 8.34 -18.98
C HIS A 177 7.64 7.93 -18.45
N VAL A 178 7.79 7.82 -17.12
CA VAL A 178 9.04 7.34 -16.50
C VAL A 178 9.36 5.91 -16.95
N ILE A 179 8.37 5.03 -16.96
CA ILE A 179 8.53 3.64 -17.41
C ILE A 179 8.91 3.60 -18.90
N ALA A 180 8.18 4.31 -19.75
CA ALA A 180 8.44 4.36 -21.18
C ALA A 180 9.85 4.91 -21.51
N LEU A 181 10.29 5.98 -20.82
CA LEU A 181 11.66 6.50 -20.94
C LEU A 181 12.70 5.49 -20.47
N ALA A 182 12.46 4.81 -19.34
CA ALA A 182 13.39 3.81 -18.81
C ALA A 182 13.57 2.62 -19.75
N LEU A 183 12.51 2.22 -20.47
CA LEU A 183 12.50 1.12 -21.44
C LEU A 183 13.01 1.53 -22.84
N SER A 184 13.30 2.82 -23.06
CA SER A 184 13.79 3.34 -24.35
C SER A 184 15.31 3.17 -24.52
N ASP A 185 15.86 3.68 -25.62
CA ASP A 185 17.31 3.70 -25.88
C ASP A 185 18.06 4.41 -24.74
N SER A 186 18.76 3.61 -23.93
CA SER A 186 19.49 4.11 -22.77
C SER A 186 20.58 5.14 -23.12
N ASN A 187 21.17 5.10 -24.31
CA ASN A 187 22.18 6.05 -24.72
C ASN A 187 21.56 7.46 -24.89
N LEU A 188 20.41 7.53 -25.56
CA LEU A 188 19.67 8.79 -25.70
C LEU A 188 19.17 9.30 -24.35
N VAL A 189 18.73 8.39 -23.48
CA VAL A 189 18.29 8.73 -22.11
C VAL A 189 19.46 9.27 -21.27
N PHE A 190 20.66 8.66 -21.31
CA PHE A 190 21.83 9.20 -20.61
C PHE A 190 22.20 10.60 -21.08
N HIS A 191 22.13 10.85 -22.39
CA HIS A 191 22.33 12.19 -22.95
C HIS A 191 21.29 13.18 -22.40
N TRP A 192 20.01 12.85 -22.44
CA TRP A 192 18.92 13.68 -21.90
C TRP A 192 19.09 13.99 -20.41
N LEU A 193 19.44 12.98 -19.60
CA LEU A 193 19.66 13.14 -18.16
C LEU A 193 20.87 14.04 -17.88
N SER A 194 21.94 13.92 -18.69
CA SER A 194 23.16 14.70 -18.52
C SER A 194 23.03 16.19 -18.86
N GLU A 195 21.93 16.62 -19.49
CA GLU A 195 21.66 18.04 -19.75
C GLU A 195 21.36 18.83 -18.47
N ASP A 196 20.95 18.16 -17.38
CA ASP A 196 20.71 18.78 -16.07
C ASP A 196 21.90 18.53 -15.12
N PRO A 197 22.60 19.58 -14.63
CA PRO A 197 23.79 19.42 -13.79
C PRO A 197 23.55 18.68 -12.46
N GLU A 198 22.38 18.88 -11.83
CA GLU A 198 22.06 18.25 -10.55
C GLU A 198 21.80 16.75 -10.74
N ILE A 199 21.10 16.38 -11.81
CA ILE A 199 20.86 14.97 -12.17
C ILE A 199 22.17 14.31 -12.59
N ALA A 200 23.00 15.00 -13.37
CA ALA A 200 24.31 14.49 -13.75
C ALA A 200 25.22 14.21 -12.54
N LEU A 201 25.17 15.06 -11.52
CA LEU A 201 25.90 14.85 -10.27
C LEU A 201 25.38 13.63 -9.50
N ASN A 202 24.06 13.50 -9.38
CA ASN A 202 23.39 12.36 -8.74
C ASN A 202 23.70 11.01 -9.44
N MET A 203 24.03 11.05 -10.73
CA MET A 203 24.38 9.90 -11.55
C MET A 203 25.88 9.79 -11.85
N SER A 204 26.74 10.52 -11.15
CA SER A 204 28.16 10.65 -11.47
C SER A 204 28.89 9.32 -11.69
N SER A 205 28.61 8.28 -10.88
CA SER A 205 29.17 6.93 -11.05
C SER A 205 28.77 6.30 -12.39
N MET A 206 27.48 6.31 -12.71
CA MET A 206 26.92 5.74 -13.94
C MET A 206 27.37 6.51 -15.18
N LEU A 207 27.35 7.85 -15.11
CA LEU A 207 27.78 8.70 -16.23
C LEU A 207 29.28 8.58 -16.48
N THR A 208 30.10 8.40 -15.45
CA THR A 208 31.54 8.17 -15.62
C THR A 208 31.78 6.84 -16.32
N ALA A 209 31.14 5.76 -15.86
CA ALA A 209 31.23 4.45 -16.52
C ALA A 209 30.77 4.52 -17.99
N TRP A 210 29.67 5.23 -18.27
CA TRP A 210 29.15 5.41 -19.62
C TRP A 210 30.11 6.20 -20.52
N LYS A 211 30.66 7.33 -20.04
CA LYS A 211 31.63 8.16 -20.78
C LYS A 211 32.95 7.45 -21.06
N LEU A 212 33.41 6.60 -20.14
CA LEU A 212 34.63 5.81 -20.31
C LEU A 212 34.42 4.58 -21.21
N GLY A 213 33.22 4.38 -21.77
CA GLY A 213 32.92 3.22 -22.60
C GLY A 213 32.88 1.91 -21.82
N ALA A 214 32.67 1.94 -20.50
CA ALA A 214 32.50 0.75 -19.67
C ALA A 214 31.10 0.14 -19.84
N GLN A 215 30.78 -0.24 -21.09
CA GLN A 215 29.46 -0.67 -21.54
C GLN A 215 28.87 -1.80 -20.70
N GLN A 216 29.70 -2.73 -20.21
CA GLN A 216 29.23 -3.86 -19.42
C GLN A 216 28.63 -3.43 -18.07
N GLN A 217 29.18 -2.39 -17.43
CA GLN A 217 28.68 -1.91 -16.14
C GLN A 217 27.41 -1.07 -16.31
N THR A 218 27.36 -0.22 -17.35
CA THR A 218 26.18 0.60 -17.62
C THR A 218 25.01 -0.24 -18.13
N ALA A 219 25.28 -1.17 -19.04
CA ALA A 219 24.26 -2.09 -19.55
C ALA A 219 23.73 -3.01 -18.44
N GLY A 220 24.58 -3.48 -17.51
CA GLY A 220 24.14 -4.29 -16.37
C GLY A 220 23.15 -3.54 -15.47
N ALA A 221 23.41 -2.27 -15.14
CA ALA A 221 22.53 -1.47 -14.30
C ALA A 221 21.22 -1.09 -15.00
N VAL A 222 21.30 -0.72 -16.29
CA VAL A 222 20.12 -0.42 -17.11
C VAL A 222 19.24 -1.66 -17.27
N SER A 223 19.83 -2.82 -17.59
CA SER A 223 19.09 -4.08 -17.72
C SER A 223 18.42 -4.50 -16.42
N SER A 224 19.11 -4.30 -15.29
CA SER A 224 18.55 -4.54 -13.94
C SER A 224 17.36 -3.64 -13.62
N ALA A 225 17.28 -2.44 -14.21
CA ALA A 225 16.11 -1.57 -14.11
C ALA A 225 15.01 -1.97 -15.10
N GLN A 226 15.35 -2.20 -16.36
CA GLN A 226 14.40 -2.45 -17.45
C GLN A 226 13.64 -3.77 -17.28
N THR A 227 14.34 -4.84 -16.92
CA THR A 227 13.76 -6.19 -16.78
C THR A 227 12.50 -6.20 -15.90
N PRO A 228 12.54 -5.71 -14.65
CA PRO A 228 11.34 -5.63 -13.83
C PRO A 228 10.30 -4.64 -14.37
N LEU A 229 10.71 -3.50 -14.94
CA LEU A 229 9.78 -2.46 -15.42
C LEU A 229 8.93 -2.91 -16.62
N VAL A 230 9.38 -3.89 -17.41
CA VAL A 230 8.60 -4.47 -18.51
C VAL A 230 7.25 -5.02 -18.02
N LEU A 231 7.18 -5.56 -16.79
CA LEU A 231 5.93 -6.06 -16.20
C LEU A 231 4.83 -4.99 -16.10
N LEU A 232 5.23 -3.72 -16.00
CA LEU A 232 4.30 -2.59 -15.90
C LEU A 232 3.94 -1.98 -17.25
N ASN A 233 4.57 -2.42 -18.34
CA ASN A 233 4.30 -1.94 -19.68
C ASN A 233 2.96 -2.49 -20.21
N ASN A 234 1.88 -1.95 -19.67
CA ASN A 234 0.52 -2.38 -19.92
C ASN A 234 -0.40 -1.15 -20.04
N LYS A 235 -1.24 -1.11 -21.07
CA LYS A 235 -2.11 0.05 -21.34
C LYS A 235 -3.09 0.37 -20.21
N TYR A 236 -3.57 -0.62 -19.46
CA TYR A 236 -4.48 -0.41 -18.33
C TYR A 236 -3.76 0.15 -17.11
N ILE A 237 -2.56 -0.36 -16.80
CA ILE A 237 -1.70 0.24 -15.75
C ILE A 237 -1.36 1.69 -16.12
N PHE A 238 -1.01 1.92 -17.39
CA PHE A 238 -0.68 3.25 -17.89
C PHE A 238 -1.90 4.17 -17.81
N TRP A 239 -3.08 3.70 -18.18
CA TRP A 239 -4.32 4.46 -18.07
C TRP A 239 -4.60 4.93 -16.63
N VAL A 240 -4.51 4.03 -15.65
CA VAL A 240 -4.75 4.35 -14.23
C VAL A 240 -3.72 5.34 -13.69
N LEU A 241 -2.46 5.29 -14.13
CA LEU A 241 -1.35 6.05 -13.54
C LEU A 241 -0.90 7.29 -14.33
N SER A 242 -1.67 7.74 -15.33
CA SER A 242 -1.27 8.79 -16.29
C SER A 242 -2.00 10.16 -16.19
N PRO A 243 -2.54 10.65 -15.05
CA PRO A 243 -3.42 11.80 -15.17
C PRO A 243 -2.68 13.13 -15.27
N LEU A 244 -3.11 13.93 -16.24
CA LEU A 244 -3.31 15.39 -16.28
C LEU A 244 -4.34 15.57 -17.41
N PRO A 245 -5.64 15.82 -17.15
CA PRO A 245 -6.12 17.20 -16.96
C PRO A 245 -6.35 17.49 -15.48
N GLU A 246 -5.44 18.32 -14.97
CA GLU A 246 -5.15 18.73 -13.58
C GLU A 246 -5.22 17.67 -12.47
N GLU A 247 -4.96 16.42 -12.86
CA GLU A 247 -4.57 15.28 -11.99
C GLU A 247 -5.74 14.62 -11.27
N GLU A 248 -6.69 14.21 -12.11
CA GLU A 248 -7.82 13.32 -11.85
C GLU A 248 -7.58 12.36 -10.66
N PHE A 249 -8.56 12.37 -9.74
CA PHE A 249 -8.59 11.91 -8.33
C PHE A 249 -7.35 12.23 -7.46
N SER A 250 -7.56 13.08 -6.45
CA SER A 250 -6.54 13.37 -5.44
C SER A 250 -6.42 12.24 -4.40
N LEU A 251 -5.19 11.80 -4.16
CA LEU A 251 -4.83 10.89 -3.08
C LEU A 251 -4.79 11.58 -1.70
N ASP A 252 -5.11 12.88 -1.60
CA ASP A 252 -5.39 13.53 -0.32
C ASP A 252 -6.80 13.18 0.20
N ILE A 253 -7.02 11.89 0.46
CA ILE A 253 -8.32 11.34 0.83
C ILE A 253 -8.81 11.79 2.23
N THR A 254 -7.91 12.36 3.03
CA THR A 254 -8.19 12.85 4.39
C THR A 254 -8.37 14.35 4.47
N ASN A 255 -8.61 15.01 3.33
CA ASN A 255 -9.07 16.40 3.29
C ASN A 255 -10.42 16.52 4.02
N LYS A 256 -10.51 17.44 5.00
CA LYS A 256 -11.72 17.65 5.81
C LYS A 256 -12.92 18.15 5.02
N GLU A 257 -12.70 18.87 3.93
CA GLU A 257 -13.81 19.35 3.08
C GLU A 257 -14.40 18.20 2.27
N HIS A 258 -13.56 17.22 1.91
CA HIS A 258 -13.90 16.11 1.02
C HIS A 258 -13.37 14.77 1.56
N PRO A 259 -13.78 14.35 2.78
CA PRO A 259 -13.31 13.09 3.35
C PRO A 259 -13.71 11.95 2.42
N THR A 260 -12.75 11.09 2.08
CA THR A 260 -12.95 10.03 1.10
C THR A 260 -12.54 8.68 1.68
N LEU A 261 -13.41 7.69 1.51
CA LEU A 261 -13.11 6.28 1.73
C LEU A 261 -12.70 5.68 0.38
N LEU A 262 -11.39 5.57 0.19
CA LEU A 262 -10.77 5.02 -1.01
C LEU A 262 -10.55 3.51 -0.83
N CYS A 263 -11.18 2.73 -1.69
CA CYS A 263 -10.90 1.30 -1.80
C CYS A 263 -9.92 1.05 -2.94
N VAL A 264 -8.92 0.20 -2.72
CA VAL A 264 -7.99 -0.24 -3.76
C VAL A 264 -8.03 -1.75 -3.85
N GLY A 265 -8.56 -2.24 -4.96
CA GLY A 265 -8.69 -3.66 -5.25
C GLY A 265 -7.42 -4.21 -5.89
N ASN A 266 -6.94 -5.33 -5.35
CA ASN A 266 -5.96 -6.18 -6.00
C ASN A 266 -6.68 -7.31 -6.76
N ALA A 267 -5.97 -7.94 -7.68
CA ALA A 267 -6.44 -9.10 -8.41
C ALA A 267 -5.40 -10.21 -8.22
N PRO A 268 -5.67 -11.23 -7.38
CA PRO A 268 -4.71 -12.28 -7.05
C PRO A 268 -4.07 -12.97 -8.26
N THR A 269 -4.81 -13.08 -9.37
CA THR A 269 -4.35 -13.66 -10.64
C THR A 269 -3.26 -12.87 -11.35
N ILE A 270 -3.18 -11.56 -11.13
CA ILE A 270 -2.21 -10.64 -11.76
C ILE A 270 -1.45 -9.81 -10.71
N LYS A 271 -1.38 -10.31 -9.47
CA LYS A 271 -0.77 -9.65 -8.32
C LYS A 271 0.57 -9.00 -8.64
N GLU A 272 1.46 -9.74 -9.30
CA GLU A 272 2.84 -9.32 -9.57
C GLU A 272 2.92 -8.05 -10.42
N ALA A 273 1.96 -7.86 -11.34
CA ALA A 273 1.90 -6.68 -12.20
C ALA A 273 1.26 -5.47 -11.49
N VAL A 274 0.22 -5.70 -10.68
CA VAL A 274 -0.58 -4.59 -10.11
C VAL A 274 -0.10 -4.12 -8.74
N SER A 275 0.51 -5.02 -7.95
CA SER A 275 0.95 -4.70 -6.58
C SER A 275 2.00 -3.58 -6.52
N PRO A 276 2.99 -3.49 -7.43
CA PRO A 276 3.93 -2.37 -7.44
C PRO A 276 3.24 -1.01 -7.59
N ALA A 277 2.23 -0.92 -8.46
CA ALA A 277 1.44 0.30 -8.64
C ALA A 277 0.62 0.63 -7.39
N ILE A 278 -0.04 -0.36 -6.80
CA ILE A 278 -0.82 -0.20 -5.56
C ILE A 278 0.09 0.24 -4.41
N SER A 279 1.30 -0.30 -4.30
CA SER A 279 2.27 0.10 -3.29
C SER A 279 2.73 1.54 -3.47
N CYS A 280 2.93 2.02 -4.70
CA CYS A 280 3.19 3.44 -4.94
C CYS A 280 2.02 4.34 -4.50
N ILE A 281 0.77 3.94 -4.78
CA ILE A 281 -0.42 4.64 -4.29
C ILE A 281 -0.42 4.66 -2.75
N GLY A 282 -0.16 3.52 -2.12
CA GLY A 282 -0.03 3.39 -0.67
C GLY A 282 1.04 4.32 -0.07
N SER A 283 2.19 4.46 -0.73
CA SER A 283 3.25 5.39 -0.30
C SER A 283 2.81 6.85 -0.33
N VAL A 284 2.07 7.28 -1.36
CA VAL A 284 1.50 8.63 -1.41
C VAL A 284 0.46 8.81 -0.29
N LEU A 285 -0.44 7.84 -0.11
CA LEU A 285 -1.47 7.88 0.93
C LEU A 285 -0.84 8.00 2.33
N MET A 286 0.14 7.16 2.65
CA MET A 286 0.85 7.23 3.94
C MET A 286 1.50 8.60 4.16
N SER A 287 2.10 9.19 3.12
CA SER A 287 2.65 10.55 3.18
C SER A 287 1.58 11.60 3.45
N GLN A 288 0.46 11.57 2.71
CA GLN A 288 -0.60 12.57 2.83
C GLN A 288 -1.34 12.49 4.17
N MET A 289 -1.62 11.27 4.64
CA MET A 289 -2.32 11.02 5.90
C MET A 289 -1.49 11.41 7.13
N ASN A 290 -0.16 11.41 7.03
CA ASN A 290 0.74 11.73 8.14
C ASN A 290 0.98 13.25 8.32
N ASN A 291 -0.01 14.08 7.99
CA ASN A 291 0.05 15.53 8.11
C ASN A 291 -0.95 16.06 9.16
N PRO A 292 -0.67 17.20 9.81
CA PRO A 292 -1.62 17.86 10.70
C PRO A 292 -2.91 18.29 10.01
N GLY A 293 -3.99 18.44 10.78
CA GLY A 293 -5.23 19.06 10.31
C GLY A 293 -6.13 18.18 9.43
N LYS A 294 -5.80 16.90 9.25
CA LYS A 294 -6.57 15.93 8.46
C LYS A 294 -7.81 15.40 9.17
N ALA A 295 -8.73 14.82 8.41
CA ALA A 295 -9.92 14.15 8.92
C ALA A 295 -9.57 12.85 9.67
N THR A 296 -10.41 12.46 10.62
CA THR A 296 -10.34 11.13 11.26
C THR A 296 -10.40 10.05 10.19
N SER A 297 -9.46 9.11 10.24
CA SER A 297 -9.33 8.17 9.13
C SER A 297 -8.77 6.81 9.51
N ILE A 298 -8.97 5.85 8.62
CA ILE A 298 -8.40 4.51 8.70
C ILE A 298 -7.37 4.26 7.60
N PHE A 299 -6.37 3.44 7.91
CA PHE A 299 -5.48 2.82 6.94
C PHE A 299 -5.59 1.30 7.14
N MET A 300 -6.41 0.63 6.34
CA MET A 300 -6.79 -0.76 6.56
C MET A 300 -6.30 -1.67 5.45
N VAL A 301 -5.70 -2.80 5.85
CA VAL A 301 -5.15 -3.81 4.95
C VAL A 301 -5.66 -5.19 5.40
N ASP A 302 -6.57 -5.80 4.62
CA ASP A 302 -7.24 -7.07 4.98
C ASP A 302 -6.30 -8.29 4.98
N GLU A 303 -5.36 -8.32 4.03
CA GLU A 303 -4.29 -9.34 4.00
C GLU A 303 -2.93 -8.65 3.89
N PHE A 304 -2.45 -8.14 5.03
CA PHE A 304 -1.24 -7.33 5.09
C PHE A 304 0.00 -7.92 4.39
N PRO A 305 0.32 -9.23 4.50
CA PRO A 305 1.47 -9.81 3.81
C PRO A 305 1.40 -9.75 2.27
N THR A 306 0.22 -9.52 1.69
CA THR A 306 0.06 -9.54 0.23
C THR A 306 0.50 -8.26 -0.47
N ILE A 307 0.72 -7.16 0.26
CA ILE A 307 1.19 -5.88 -0.25
C ILE A 307 2.49 -5.48 0.45
N LEU A 308 3.42 -4.83 -0.27
CA LEU A 308 4.64 -4.29 0.33
C LEU A 308 4.59 -2.76 0.41
N LEU A 309 4.29 -2.27 1.60
CA LEU A 309 4.26 -0.85 1.93
C LEU A 309 5.57 -0.41 2.58
N GLN A 310 6.43 0.28 1.81
CA GLN A 310 7.70 0.80 2.31
C GLN A 310 7.46 1.91 3.35
N GLY A 311 8.15 1.85 4.49
CA GLY A 311 8.05 2.86 5.55
C GLY A 311 6.79 2.76 6.43
N ILE A 312 6.04 1.66 6.34
CA ILE A 312 4.82 1.46 7.15
C ILE A 312 5.10 1.44 8.67
N ASP A 313 6.26 0.96 9.08
CA ASP A 313 6.73 0.99 10.48
C ASP A 313 6.78 2.43 11.03
N THR A 314 7.33 3.35 10.25
CA THR A 314 7.42 4.77 10.59
C THR A 314 6.04 5.43 10.53
N PHE A 315 5.23 5.09 9.53
CA PHE A 315 3.86 5.57 9.39
C PHE A 315 3.01 5.22 10.61
N ILE A 316 2.99 3.95 11.04
CA ILE A 316 2.21 3.48 12.20
C ILE A 316 2.60 4.19 13.50
N GLY A 317 3.89 4.49 13.68
CA GLY A 317 4.38 5.22 14.85
C GLY A 317 3.98 6.71 14.86
N THR A 318 3.82 7.32 13.69
CA THR A 318 3.60 8.77 13.56
C THR A 318 2.16 9.15 13.22
N ALA A 319 1.38 8.29 12.57
CA ALA A 319 0.00 8.57 12.15
C ALA A 319 -0.98 8.66 13.34
N ARG A 320 -0.61 8.08 14.50
CA ARG A 320 -1.39 8.15 15.74
C ARG A 320 -1.72 9.59 16.18
N LYS A 321 -0.77 10.52 16.07
CA LYS A 321 -0.99 11.95 16.42
C LYS A 321 -1.87 12.69 15.41
N HIS A 322 -2.16 12.07 14.27
CA HIS A 322 -2.99 12.61 13.19
C HIS A 322 -4.37 11.95 13.11
N ASN A 323 -4.81 11.25 14.18
CA ASN A 323 -6.10 10.54 14.25
C ASN A 323 -6.30 9.52 13.12
N VAL A 324 -5.22 8.86 12.70
CA VAL A 324 -5.26 7.74 11.77
C VAL A 324 -5.22 6.45 12.59
N ALA A 325 -6.15 5.53 12.34
CA ALA A 325 -6.08 4.17 12.84
C ALA A 325 -5.56 3.23 11.76
N THR A 326 -4.40 2.62 11.97
CA THR A 326 -3.92 1.56 11.09
C THR A 326 -4.50 0.22 11.53
N ILE A 327 -5.15 -0.49 10.61
CA ILE A 327 -5.71 -1.82 10.83
C ILE A 327 -4.99 -2.81 9.93
N LEU A 328 -4.23 -3.72 10.55
CA LEU A 328 -3.49 -4.76 9.86
C LEU A 328 -4.14 -6.10 10.16
N ALA A 329 -4.75 -6.72 9.15
CA ALA A 329 -5.24 -8.08 9.24
C ALA A 329 -4.25 -9.05 8.58
N VAL A 330 -4.06 -10.19 9.23
CA VAL A 330 -3.09 -11.22 8.86
C VAL A 330 -3.75 -12.59 9.01
N GLN A 331 -3.57 -13.46 8.01
CA GLN A 331 -3.97 -14.86 8.14
C GLN A 331 -2.93 -15.73 8.83
N ASP A 332 -1.66 -15.49 8.54
CA ASP A 332 -0.53 -16.18 9.16
C ASP A 332 0.65 -15.23 9.33
N PHE A 333 1.06 -15.03 10.57
CA PHE A 333 2.20 -14.18 10.92
C PHE A 333 3.51 -14.61 10.24
N ASN A 334 3.69 -15.89 9.90
CA ASN A 334 4.87 -16.34 9.18
C ASN A 334 4.97 -15.73 7.79
N GLN A 335 3.85 -15.42 7.14
CA GLN A 335 3.86 -14.72 5.84
C GLN A 335 4.36 -13.28 6.01
N ALA A 336 3.92 -12.60 7.07
CA ALA A 336 4.44 -11.27 7.39
C ALA A 336 5.97 -11.31 7.66
N VAL A 337 6.45 -12.32 8.39
CA VAL A 337 7.90 -12.51 8.64
C VAL A 337 8.67 -12.74 7.35
N ARG A 338 8.15 -13.56 6.42
CA ARG A 338 8.77 -13.80 5.11
C ARG A 338 8.85 -12.52 4.27
N ASP A 339 7.76 -11.76 4.21
CA ASP A 339 7.65 -10.66 3.22
C ASP A 339 8.18 -9.32 3.74
N TYR A 340 8.19 -9.11 5.07
CA TYR A 340 8.70 -7.89 5.72
C TYR A 340 9.99 -8.11 6.54
N GLY A 341 10.41 -9.35 6.72
CA GLY A 341 11.50 -9.73 7.61
C GLY A 341 11.08 -9.81 9.08
N GLU A 342 11.74 -10.68 9.85
CA GLU A 342 11.36 -10.98 11.25
C GLU A 342 11.36 -9.72 12.13
N LYS A 343 12.39 -8.88 12.02
CA LYS A 343 12.51 -7.67 12.84
C LYS A 343 11.33 -6.71 12.57
N SER A 344 11.04 -6.43 11.30
CA SER A 344 10.00 -5.48 10.91
C SER A 344 8.60 -6.02 11.26
N ALA A 345 8.33 -7.30 10.96
CA ALA A 345 7.05 -7.92 11.28
C ALA A 345 6.72 -7.88 12.78
N ASN A 346 7.71 -8.17 13.64
CA ASN A 346 7.54 -8.08 15.08
C ASN A 346 7.33 -6.64 15.57
N ILE A 347 8.04 -5.65 14.99
CA ILE A 347 7.83 -4.23 15.31
C ILE A 347 6.40 -3.82 14.97
N LEU A 348 5.89 -4.18 13.79
CA LEU A 348 4.53 -3.84 13.35
C LEU A 348 3.47 -4.43 14.29
N LYS A 349 3.60 -5.70 14.67
CA LYS A 349 2.73 -6.35 15.66
C LYS A 349 2.79 -5.66 17.02
N ALA A 350 3.99 -5.31 17.49
CA ALA A 350 4.18 -4.66 18.79
C ALA A 350 3.67 -3.21 18.83
N SER A 351 3.76 -2.48 17.72
CA SER A 351 3.25 -1.11 17.56
C SER A 351 1.71 -1.04 17.54
N CYS A 352 1.03 -2.17 17.39
CA CYS A 352 -0.42 -2.27 17.53
C CYS A 352 -0.80 -2.46 19.00
N GLY A 353 -1.35 -1.40 19.59
CA GLY A 353 -1.81 -1.38 20.98
C GLY A 353 -3.05 -2.25 21.17
N THR A 354 -3.95 -2.28 20.19
CA THR A 354 -5.09 -3.20 20.16
C THR A 354 -4.73 -4.41 19.32
N GLN A 355 -4.94 -5.61 19.85
CA GLN A 355 -4.62 -6.86 19.18
C GLN A 355 -5.77 -7.84 19.39
N ALA A 356 -6.26 -8.45 18.32
CA ALA A 356 -7.32 -9.44 18.33
C ALA A 356 -6.83 -10.71 17.61
N TYR A 357 -7.01 -11.85 18.25
CA TYR A 357 -6.54 -13.14 17.78
C TYR A 357 -7.72 -14.10 17.71
N GLY A 358 -8.02 -14.57 16.49
CA GLY A 358 -8.99 -15.63 16.25
C GLY A 358 -8.31 -17.00 16.23
N MET A 359 -9.04 -17.99 15.75
CA MET A 359 -8.51 -19.34 15.53
C MET A 359 -7.25 -19.29 14.65
N THR A 360 -6.16 -19.93 15.08
CA THR A 360 -4.91 -20.04 14.33
C THR A 360 -4.32 -21.43 14.43
N GLY A 361 -3.82 -21.96 13.32
CA GLY A 361 -3.06 -23.21 13.27
C GLY A 361 -1.56 -23.04 13.57
N ASN A 362 -1.09 -21.79 13.75
CA ASN A 362 0.31 -21.51 13.99
C ASN A 362 0.64 -21.66 15.48
N GLU A 363 1.41 -22.70 15.83
CA GLU A 363 1.80 -22.99 17.22
C GLU A 363 2.56 -21.84 17.90
N LYS A 364 3.40 -21.11 17.14
CA LYS A 364 4.16 -19.98 17.68
C LYS A 364 3.20 -18.85 18.05
N THR A 365 2.27 -18.52 17.16
CA THR A 365 1.23 -17.52 17.44
C THR A 365 0.36 -17.93 18.62
N ALA A 366 -0.05 -19.20 18.72
CA ALA A 366 -0.82 -19.70 19.86
C ALA A 366 -0.06 -19.58 21.19
N LYS A 367 1.24 -19.93 21.22
CA LYS A 367 2.10 -19.74 22.40
C LYS A 367 2.30 -18.26 22.76
N ASP A 368 2.44 -17.38 21.77
CA ASP A 368 2.54 -15.94 22.00
C ASP A 368 1.28 -15.38 22.67
N ILE A 369 0.09 -15.79 22.20
CA ILE A 369 -1.21 -15.39 22.76
C ILE A 369 -1.37 -15.93 24.19
N GLU A 370 -1.01 -17.18 24.41
CA GLU A 370 -1.00 -17.83 25.72
C GLU A 370 -0.11 -17.05 26.71
N ASN A 371 1.08 -16.63 26.28
CA ASN A 371 1.96 -15.80 27.11
C ASN A 371 1.43 -14.37 27.33
N LEU A 372 0.72 -13.81 26.34
CA LEU A 372 0.13 -12.47 26.40
C LEU A 372 -0.98 -12.36 27.45
N LEU A 373 -1.76 -13.43 27.67
CA LEU A 373 -2.81 -13.48 28.68
C LEU A 373 -2.30 -13.82 30.09
N GLY A 374 -1.10 -14.40 30.19
CA GLY A 374 -0.44 -14.71 31.44
C GLY A 374 -1.02 -15.92 32.20
N GLU A 375 -0.68 -15.99 33.49
CA GLU A 375 -1.01 -17.10 34.38
C GLU A 375 -1.95 -16.63 35.49
N LYS A 376 -2.90 -17.50 35.86
CA LYS A 376 -3.78 -17.33 37.03
C LYS A 376 -3.33 -18.31 38.11
N LYS A 377 -3.29 -17.85 39.35
CA LYS A 377 -3.07 -18.73 40.51
C LYS A 377 -4.41 -19.38 40.87
N GLU A 378 -4.47 -20.70 40.83
CA GLU A 378 -5.61 -21.47 41.32
C GLU A 378 -5.16 -22.35 42.49
N ALA A 379 -5.99 -22.40 43.53
CA ALA A 379 -5.79 -23.32 44.64
C ALA A 379 -6.30 -24.70 44.20
N GLN A 380 -5.40 -25.67 44.17
CA GLN A 380 -5.71 -27.05 43.85
C GLN A 380 -5.69 -27.87 45.13
N GLU A 381 -6.86 -28.39 45.52
CA GLU A 381 -7.00 -29.33 46.61
C GLU A 381 -6.78 -30.74 46.08
N SER A 382 -5.71 -31.39 46.55
CA SER A 382 -5.44 -32.79 46.24
C SER A 382 -5.91 -33.67 47.40
N TYR A 383 -6.83 -34.58 47.09
CA TYR A 383 -7.37 -35.56 48.03
C TYR A 383 -6.64 -36.89 47.85
N SER A 384 -5.87 -37.32 48.86
CA SER A 384 -5.24 -38.63 48.85
C SER A 384 -5.99 -39.58 49.78
N HIS A 385 -6.54 -40.66 49.21
CA HIS A 385 -7.21 -41.73 49.95
C HIS A 385 -6.23 -42.88 50.21
N GLN A 386 -5.93 -43.15 51.48
CA GLN A 386 -5.24 -44.38 51.90
C GLN A 386 -6.25 -45.36 52.49
N ALA A 387 -6.11 -46.66 52.14
CA ALA A 387 -7.02 -47.74 52.55
C ALA A 387 -7.04 -48.03 54.07
N GLY A 388 -6.29 -47.27 54.88
CA GLY A 388 -6.15 -47.39 56.33
C GLY A 388 -6.60 -46.15 57.12
N GLY A 389 -7.65 -45.45 56.68
CA GLY A 389 -8.47 -44.60 57.55
C GLY A 389 -8.03 -43.16 57.78
N ASN A 390 -6.95 -42.66 57.18
CA ASN A 390 -6.63 -41.23 57.19
C ASN A 390 -6.71 -40.63 55.78
N ASN A 391 -7.71 -39.78 55.57
CA ASN A 391 -7.81 -38.93 54.38
C ASN A 391 -7.05 -37.63 54.67
N SER A 392 -6.05 -37.31 53.84
CA SER A 392 -5.37 -36.01 53.90
C SER A 392 -5.75 -35.16 52.70
N VAL A 393 -6.07 -33.89 52.98
CA VAL A 393 -6.32 -32.85 51.96
C VAL A 393 -5.11 -31.93 51.97
N THR A 394 -4.43 -31.83 50.84
CA THR A 394 -3.32 -30.90 50.65
C THR A 394 -3.77 -29.82 49.69
N GLU A 395 -3.82 -28.57 50.16
CA GLU A 395 -4.08 -27.41 49.32
C GLU A 395 -2.74 -26.87 48.80
N SER A 396 -2.60 -26.81 47.47
CA SER A 396 -1.41 -26.28 46.82
C SER A 396 -1.80 -25.17 45.85
N LEU A 397 -1.10 -24.04 45.90
CA LEU A 397 -1.28 -22.94 44.95
C LEU A 397 -0.47 -23.22 43.70
N GLN A 398 -1.12 -23.63 42.62
CA GLN A 398 -0.48 -23.81 41.32
C GLN A 398 -0.76 -22.61 40.41
N LYS A 399 0.24 -22.26 39.60
CA LYS A 399 0.05 -21.30 38.51
C LYS A 399 -0.38 -22.07 37.28
N GLU A 400 -1.59 -21.83 36.82
CA GLU A 400 -2.05 -22.34 35.53
C GLU A 400 -2.17 -21.20 34.52
N LYS A 401 -1.90 -21.49 33.26
CA LYS A 401 -2.08 -20.51 32.18
C LYS A 401 -3.57 -20.24 31.99
N VAL A 402 -3.93 -18.97 31.77
CA VAL A 402 -5.33 -18.54 31.60
C VAL A 402 -5.98 -19.22 30.39
N LEU A 403 -5.20 -19.54 29.36
CA LEU A 403 -5.64 -20.20 28.14
C LEU A 403 -4.50 -21.05 27.59
N LYS A 404 -4.78 -22.29 27.15
CA LYS A 404 -3.73 -23.15 26.55
C LYS A 404 -3.68 -22.96 25.04
N ALA A 405 -2.51 -23.16 24.44
CA ALA A 405 -2.34 -23.10 22.98
C ALA A 405 -3.34 -23.98 22.19
N ARG A 406 -3.71 -25.14 22.74
CA ARG A 406 -4.73 -26.04 22.16
C ARG A 406 -6.11 -25.39 22.07
N ASP A 407 -6.49 -24.62 23.09
CA ASP A 407 -7.80 -23.99 23.15
C ASP A 407 -7.91 -22.91 22.07
N ILE A 408 -6.81 -22.21 21.78
CA ILE A 408 -6.71 -21.20 20.71
C ILE A 408 -6.90 -21.81 19.33
N ALA A 409 -6.28 -22.97 19.09
CA ALA A 409 -6.38 -23.68 17.82
C ALA A 409 -7.78 -24.29 17.58
N GLY A 410 -8.52 -24.61 18.66
CA GLY A 410 -9.87 -25.17 18.60
C GLY A 410 -11.01 -24.16 18.73
N GLN A 411 -10.72 -22.85 18.68
CA GLN A 411 -11.75 -21.81 18.83
C GLN A 411 -12.78 -21.86 17.69
N ALA A 412 -14.04 -21.58 18.04
CA ALA A 412 -15.08 -21.40 17.05
C ALA A 412 -14.82 -20.16 16.17
N ALA A 413 -15.31 -20.19 14.93
CA ALA A 413 -15.31 -19.02 14.06
C ALA A 413 -16.04 -17.85 14.74
N GLY A 414 -15.48 -16.64 14.64
CA GLY A 414 -16.01 -15.45 15.32
C GLY A 414 -15.63 -15.34 16.80
N HIS A 415 -14.96 -16.32 17.40
CA HIS A 415 -14.38 -16.15 18.72
C HIS A 415 -13.03 -15.44 18.62
N PHE A 416 -12.89 -14.35 19.37
CA PHE A 416 -11.66 -13.56 19.40
C PHE A 416 -11.20 -13.30 20.83
N ILE A 417 -9.88 -13.39 20.98
CA ILE A 417 -9.17 -13.15 22.23
C ILE A 417 -8.13 -12.07 21.99
N GLY A 418 -7.98 -11.14 22.92
CA GLY A 418 -7.11 -10.02 22.64
C GLY A 418 -7.01 -9.00 23.75
N LYS A 419 -6.41 -7.87 23.39
CA LYS A 419 -6.26 -6.69 24.24
C LYS A 419 -6.73 -5.44 23.52
N ILE A 420 -7.36 -4.53 24.27
CA ILE A 420 -7.73 -3.19 23.81
C ILE A 420 -6.75 -2.17 24.38
N ALA A 421 -6.22 -1.30 23.51
CA ALA A 421 -5.28 -0.25 23.89
C ALA A 421 -5.86 0.68 24.98
N GLY A 422 -5.29 0.63 26.19
CA GLY A 422 -5.76 1.42 27.33
C GLY A 422 -7.17 1.05 27.81
N GLY A 423 -7.62 -0.18 27.54
CA GLY A 423 -8.90 -0.70 28.03
C GLY A 423 -8.88 -1.03 29.53
N LYS A 424 -10.05 -0.97 30.16
CA LYS A 424 -10.25 -1.34 31.57
C LYS A 424 -11.49 -2.22 31.72
N PRO A 425 -11.34 -3.55 31.88
CA PRO A 425 -10.08 -4.31 31.82
C PRO A 425 -9.48 -4.34 30.41
N PRO A 426 -8.16 -4.55 30.28
CA PRO A 426 -7.47 -4.48 28.98
C PRO A 426 -7.71 -5.70 28.09
N PHE A 427 -7.92 -6.89 28.67
CA PHE A 427 -8.05 -8.14 27.92
C PHE A 427 -9.49 -8.62 27.76
N PHE A 428 -9.79 -9.18 26.59
CA PHE A 428 -11.08 -9.74 26.23
C PHE A 428 -10.95 -11.15 25.64
N SER A 429 -12.02 -11.93 25.79
CA SER A 429 -12.27 -13.20 25.12
C SER A 429 -13.77 -13.23 24.90
N VAL A 430 -14.20 -13.18 23.64
CA VAL A 430 -15.62 -12.99 23.29
C VAL A 430 -15.97 -13.75 22.01
N GLN A 431 -17.20 -14.22 21.96
CA GLN A 431 -17.84 -14.60 20.70
C GLN A 431 -18.42 -13.34 20.06
N MET A 432 -17.86 -12.93 18.94
CA MET A 432 -18.34 -11.80 18.15
C MET A 432 -19.65 -12.18 17.44
N ASP A 433 -20.58 -11.24 17.38
CA ASP A 433 -21.72 -11.34 16.48
C ASP A 433 -21.29 -10.97 15.05
N MET A 434 -22.05 -11.43 14.06
CA MET A 434 -21.84 -10.99 12.68
C MET A 434 -22.05 -9.48 12.58
N CYS A 435 -21.08 -8.77 12.00
CA CYS A 435 -21.18 -7.34 11.83
C CYS A 435 -22.37 -6.96 10.96
N ARG A 436 -22.97 -5.79 11.25
CA ARG A 436 -23.89 -5.15 10.32
C ARG A 436 -23.08 -4.55 9.18
N PHE A 437 -23.52 -4.80 7.95
CA PHE A 437 -22.97 -4.19 6.76
C PHE A 437 -24.05 -4.11 5.68
N GLU A 438 -23.85 -3.19 4.73
CA GLU A 438 -24.72 -3.00 3.58
C GLU A 438 -23.87 -3.19 2.33
N GLU A 439 -24.33 -4.06 1.44
CA GLU A 439 -23.59 -4.43 0.24
C GLU A 439 -24.33 -3.93 -1.01
N LYS A 440 -23.61 -3.25 -1.91
CA LYS A 440 -24.14 -2.84 -3.21
C LYS A 440 -23.09 -3.00 -4.30
N GLU A 441 -23.54 -3.28 -5.51
CA GLU A 441 -22.69 -3.27 -6.71
C GLU A 441 -22.10 -1.89 -6.97
N ILE A 442 -20.81 -1.84 -7.30
CA ILE A 442 -20.13 -0.60 -7.65
C ILE A 442 -20.54 -0.22 -9.09
N PRO A 443 -21.11 0.97 -9.31
CA PRO A 443 -21.54 1.40 -10.64
C PRO A 443 -20.33 1.68 -11.54
N ARG A 444 -20.54 1.62 -12.85
CA ARG A 444 -19.55 2.04 -13.87
C ARG A 444 -19.45 3.56 -13.92
N PHE A 445 -18.75 4.15 -12.95
CA PHE A 445 -18.67 5.61 -12.80
C PHE A 445 -17.61 6.28 -13.71
N SER A 446 -16.74 5.50 -14.36
CA SER A 446 -15.62 6.02 -15.17
C SER A 446 -15.84 5.91 -16.69
N LEU A 447 -17.07 5.63 -17.13
CA LEU A 447 -17.39 5.64 -18.55
C LEU A 447 -17.27 7.07 -19.12
N PRO A 448 -16.57 7.26 -20.25
CA PRO A 448 -16.32 8.59 -20.82
C PRO A 448 -17.58 9.19 -21.47
N VAL A 449 -18.54 8.34 -21.86
CA VAL A 449 -19.80 8.71 -22.50
C VAL A 449 -20.96 7.91 -21.91
N LYS A 450 -22.17 8.49 -21.96
CA LYS A 450 -23.42 7.82 -21.60
C LYS A 450 -24.42 7.95 -22.75
N LEU A 451 -24.61 6.89 -23.51
CA LEU A 451 -25.40 6.84 -24.75
C LEU A 451 -26.86 6.36 -24.53
N GLY A 452 -27.18 5.89 -23.32
CA GLY A 452 -28.52 5.44 -22.92
C GLY A 452 -28.70 3.92 -23.00
N ASN A 453 -29.90 3.44 -22.67
CA ASN A 453 -30.19 2.01 -22.48
C ASN A 453 -29.89 1.17 -23.72
N GLY A 454 -29.18 0.06 -23.54
CA GLY A 454 -28.90 -0.93 -24.60
C GLY A 454 -27.69 -0.60 -25.47
N LYS A 455 -26.87 0.40 -25.09
CA LYS A 455 -25.64 0.80 -25.78
C LYS A 455 -24.38 0.61 -24.92
N GLU A 456 -24.47 -0.16 -23.85
CA GLU A 456 -23.40 -0.35 -22.86
C GLU A 456 -22.14 -0.98 -23.48
N GLU A 457 -22.30 -1.82 -24.50
CA GLU A 457 -21.16 -2.42 -25.23
C GLU A 457 -20.39 -1.36 -26.02
N MET A 458 -21.10 -0.47 -26.72
CA MET A 458 -20.49 0.64 -27.46
C MET A 458 -19.78 1.65 -26.53
N GLU A 459 -20.33 1.90 -25.33
CA GLU A 459 -19.67 2.75 -24.33
C GLU A 459 -18.33 2.15 -23.85
N LEU A 460 -18.27 0.81 -23.72
CA LEU A 460 -17.05 0.09 -23.35
C LEU A 460 -16.04 0.07 -24.50
N GLU A 461 -16.48 -0.10 -25.75
CA GLU A 461 -15.61 -0.02 -26.93
C GLU A 461 -14.95 1.36 -27.07
N ILE A 462 -15.72 2.44 -26.85
CA ILE A 462 -15.19 3.82 -26.86
C ILE A 462 -14.15 4.00 -25.75
N LEU A 463 -14.41 3.49 -24.54
CA LEU A 463 -13.45 3.53 -23.45
C LEU A 463 -12.15 2.80 -23.81
N GLU A 464 -12.25 1.63 -24.42
CA GLU A 464 -11.10 0.82 -24.84
C GLU A 464 -10.25 1.53 -25.91
N GLU A 465 -10.88 2.21 -26.86
CA GLU A 465 -10.18 3.03 -27.87
C GLU A 465 -9.43 4.19 -27.21
N ILE A 466 -10.06 4.90 -26.27
CA ILE A 466 -9.42 6.01 -25.53
C ILE A 466 -8.21 5.51 -24.72
N ILE A 467 -8.31 4.34 -24.08
CA ILE A 467 -7.19 3.72 -23.34
C ILE A 467 -6.03 3.44 -24.29
N GLN A 468 -6.32 2.88 -25.47
CA GLN A 468 -5.31 2.58 -26.48
C GLN A 468 -4.63 3.85 -27.00
N GLN A 469 -5.40 4.90 -27.28
CA GLN A 469 -4.88 6.21 -27.71
C GLN A 469 -3.99 6.85 -26.63
N ASN A 470 -4.40 6.77 -25.35
CA ASN A 470 -3.60 7.27 -24.23
C ASN A 470 -2.25 6.56 -24.14
N TYR A 471 -2.22 5.24 -24.31
CA TYR A 471 -0.98 4.47 -24.32
C TYR A 471 -0.06 4.90 -25.48
N ILE A 472 -0.59 5.01 -26.70
CA ILE A 472 0.18 5.45 -27.87
C ILE A 472 0.75 6.86 -27.66
N LYS A 473 -0.07 7.78 -27.15
CA LYS A 473 0.32 9.16 -26.86
C LYS A 473 1.53 9.22 -25.91
N ILE A 474 1.54 8.44 -24.83
CA ILE A 474 2.67 8.38 -23.89
C ILE A 474 3.96 7.96 -24.62
N ILE A 475 3.87 6.98 -25.50
CA ILE A 475 5.03 6.51 -26.29
C ILE A 475 5.50 7.59 -27.28
N GLU A 476 4.56 8.28 -27.94
CA GLU A 476 4.87 9.40 -28.84
C GLU A 476 5.54 10.57 -28.10
N ASP A 477 5.04 10.93 -26.91
CA ASP A 477 5.60 11.98 -26.06
C ASP A 477 7.06 11.65 -25.70
N VAL A 478 7.35 10.40 -25.32
CA VAL A 478 8.72 9.93 -25.04
C VAL A 478 9.60 9.95 -26.29
N ASN A 479 9.12 9.44 -27.41
CA ASN A 479 9.87 9.43 -28.66
C ASN A 479 10.20 10.85 -29.14
N ALA A 480 9.29 11.81 -28.95
CA ALA A 480 9.52 13.21 -29.29
C ALA A 480 10.64 13.84 -28.44
N ILE A 481 10.78 13.45 -27.18
CA ILE A 481 11.88 13.89 -26.31
C ILE A 481 13.21 13.32 -26.83
N LEU A 482 13.27 12.00 -27.05
CA LEU A 482 14.51 11.33 -27.43
C LEU A 482 14.98 11.71 -28.83
N LYS A 483 14.05 11.95 -29.77
CA LYS A 483 14.38 12.44 -31.11
C LYS A 483 15.09 13.79 -31.08
N LYS A 484 14.66 14.73 -30.21
CA LYS A 484 15.36 16.02 -30.05
C LYS A 484 16.81 15.84 -29.59
N ILE A 485 17.08 14.83 -28.77
CA ILE A 485 18.44 14.52 -28.32
C ILE A 485 19.25 13.90 -29.46
N GLU A 486 18.66 12.97 -30.20
CA GLU A 486 19.28 12.35 -31.37
C GLU A 486 19.69 13.39 -32.42
N ASP A 487 18.81 14.34 -32.72
CA ASP A 487 19.07 15.42 -33.68
C ASP A 487 20.23 16.32 -33.23
N LYS A 488 20.28 16.70 -31.94
CA LYS A 488 21.42 17.46 -31.36
C LYS A 488 22.75 16.72 -31.46
N LEU A 489 22.75 15.39 -31.36
CA LEU A 489 23.96 14.57 -31.48
C LEU A 489 24.46 14.52 -32.92
N LYS A 490 23.54 14.40 -33.89
CA LYS A 490 23.86 14.45 -35.32
C LYS A 490 24.49 15.79 -35.70
N GLU A 491 23.92 16.91 -35.24
CA GLU A 491 24.48 18.25 -35.46
C GLU A 491 25.91 18.39 -34.91
N LYS A 492 26.18 17.92 -33.69
CA LYS A 492 27.54 17.96 -33.11
C LYS A 492 28.54 17.10 -33.87
N SER A 493 28.12 15.97 -34.43
CA SER A 493 28.98 15.10 -35.23
C SER A 493 29.26 15.62 -36.65
N ALA A 494 28.41 16.51 -37.17
CA ALA A 494 28.53 17.10 -38.49
C ALA A 494 29.45 18.34 -38.55
N VAL A 495 29.88 18.88 -37.40
CA VAL A 495 30.87 19.98 -37.33
C VAL A 495 32.29 19.39 -37.42
N PRO A 496 33.09 19.69 -38.46
CA PRO A 496 34.48 19.22 -38.54
C PRO A 496 35.31 19.79 -37.38
N PRO A 497 36.36 19.09 -36.90
CA PRO A 497 37.27 19.66 -35.92
C PRO A 497 37.96 20.88 -36.55
N THR A 498 37.55 22.08 -36.15
CA THR A 498 38.17 23.33 -36.59
C THR A 498 39.58 23.43 -36.01
N GLY A 499 40.57 23.19 -36.88
CA GLY A 499 41.89 23.83 -36.87
C GLY A 499 42.74 23.69 -35.62
N THR A 500 43.58 22.66 -35.56
CA THR A 500 44.84 22.75 -34.82
C THR A 500 45.70 23.84 -35.48
N HIS A 501 45.78 25.01 -34.82
CA HIS A 501 46.80 26.01 -35.10
C HIS A 501 48.18 25.33 -35.01
N LYS A 502 48.83 25.11 -36.16
CA LYS A 502 50.27 24.88 -36.23
C LYS A 502 50.95 26.19 -35.83
N THR A 503 51.40 26.28 -34.59
CA THR A 503 52.33 27.33 -34.17
C THR A 503 53.67 27.00 -34.80
N GLU A 504 53.99 27.65 -35.93
CA GLU A 504 55.35 27.67 -36.47
C GLU A 504 56.27 28.33 -35.44
N GLN A 505 57.14 27.52 -34.83
CA GLN A 505 58.29 28.02 -34.09
C GLN A 505 59.26 28.68 -35.08
N LYS A 506 59.23 30.01 -35.17
CA LYS A 506 60.33 30.79 -35.74
C LYS A 506 61.52 30.71 -34.79
N ILE A 507 62.52 29.92 -35.19
CA ILE A 507 63.88 29.97 -34.69
C ILE A 507 64.48 31.32 -35.11
N ILE A 508 64.93 32.13 -34.14
CA ILE A 508 65.91 33.20 -34.39
C ILE A 508 67.06 32.99 -33.39
N ARG A 509 68.26 33.00 -33.96
CA ARG A 509 69.58 32.74 -33.38
C ARG A 509 69.96 33.66 -32.23
#